data_AF-A0AA95GVF4-F1
#
_entry.id   AF-A0AA95GVF4-F1
#
_cell.length_a   1.000
_cell.length_b   1.000
_cell.length_c   1.000
_cell.angle_alpha   90.00
_cell.angle_beta   90.00
_cell.angle_gamma   90.00
#
_symmetry.space_group_name_H-M   'P 1'
#
loop_
_entity.id
_entity.type
_entity.pdbx_description
1 polymer ?
#
loop_
_entity_poly.entity_id
_entity_poly.type
_entity_poly.pdbx_seq_one_letter_code
_entity_poly.pdbx_strand_id
1 'polypeptide(L)'
;MRLLRDNYFQLQPNKLPGFGHIRNYQTWCRYLNAQFQRYWKVHFAKKTRGAWHNVKYLGRYLKRPPISASQLKHYSGGTVVHHYYDHHSQQYRRQTLSQEEMIRRYVSHIPARHFKMIRYYGFLANRKRGCLLPKVYEALDMISPNVPKKPGFGALIKGFLNTDPYQCILCGNRLRFMSAEKGIHAVTLLSERRDKMVKKRWLQTAA
;
A
#
# COMPACT_ATOMS: atom_id res chain seq x y z
N MET A 1 -9.28 35.81 2.40
CA MET A 1 -9.74 34.93 1.30
C MET A 1 -10.08 35.72 0.01
N ARG A 2 -9.15 36.54 -0.50
CA ARG A 2 -9.35 37.25 -1.80
C ARG A 2 -8.69 36.54 -2.98
N LEU A 3 -7.66 35.73 -2.68
CA LEU A 3 -6.81 35.05 -3.64
C LEU A 3 -7.55 34.24 -4.72
N LEU A 4 -8.60 33.49 -4.40
CA LEU A 4 -9.36 32.73 -5.41
C LEU A 4 -10.28 33.60 -6.27
N ARG A 5 -10.72 34.77 -5.78
CA ARG A 5 -11.52 35.71 -6.57
C ARG A 5 -10.63 36.47 -7.53
N ASP A 6 -9.53 36.99 -7.01
CA ASP A 6 -8.59 37.83 -7.76
C ASP A 6 -7.93 37.07 -8.92
N ASN A 7 -7.82 35.74 -8.81
CA ASN A 7 -7.20 34.88 -9.83
C ASN A 7 -8.19 34.17 -10.77
N TYR A 8 -9.45 34.62 -10.85
CA TYR A 8 -10.48 33.98 -11.71
C TYR A 8 -10.02 33.79 -13.17
N PHE A 9 -9.41 34.81 -13.76
CA PHE A 9 -8.98 34.79 -15.18
C PHE A 9 -7.83 33.80 -15.44
N GLN A 10 -6.96 33.59 -14.46
CA GLN A 10 -5.86 32.63 -14.56
C GLN A 10 -6.33 31.19 -14.34
N LEU A 11 -7.29 30.99 -13.44
CA LEU A 11 -7.79 29.67 -13.06
C LEU A 11 -8.72 29.05 -14.11
N GLN A 12 -9.39 29.89 -14.92
CA GLN A 12 -10.38 29.47 -15.93
C GLN A 12 -11.30 28.34 -15.43
N PRO A 13 -12.16 28.60 -14.42
CA PRO A 13 -12.89 27.55 -13.72
C PRO A 13 -13.77 26.69 -14.64
N ASN A 14 -14.26 27.25 -15.74
CA ASN A 14 -15.05 26.56 -16.76
C ASN A 14 -14.31 25.38 -17.44
N LYS A 15 -12.97 25.39 -17.46
CA LYS A 15 -12.15 24.33 -18.04
C LYS A 15 -11.80 23.23 -17.04
N LEU A 16 -12.08 23.42 -15.76
CA LEU A 16 -11.81 22.42 -14.73
C LEU A 16 -12.88 21.30 -14.78
N PRO A 17 -12.48 20.03 -14.64
CA PRO A 17 -13.42 18.92 -14.64
C PRO A 17 -14.44 19.07 -13.50
N GLY A 18 -15.73 19.00 -13.84
CA GLY A 18 -16.84 19.16 -12.89
C GLY A 18 -17.31 20.61 -12.65
N PHE A 19 -16.63 21.61 -13.23
CA PHE A 19 -16.94 23.04 -13.02
C PHE A 19 -17.52 23.76 -14.26
N GLY A 20 -17.99 23.01 -15.27
CA GLY A 20 -18.54 23.57 -16.52
C GLY A 20 -19.78 24.46 -16.35
N HIS A 21 -20.44 24.43 -15.18
CA HIS A 21 -21.55 25.33 -14.84
C HIS A 21 -21.08 26.74 -14.45
N ILE A 22 -19.80 26.94 -14.15
CA ILE A 22 -19.21 28.24 -13.77
C ILE A 22 -18.76 28.96 -15.04
N ARG A 23 -19.69 29.69 -15.66
CA ARG A 23 -19.47 30.33 -16.98
C ARG A 23 -18.87 31.73 -16.89
N ASN A 24 -19.07 32.44 -15.77
CA ASN A 24 -18.64 33.81 -15.59
C ASN A 24 -18.17 34.09 -14.16
N TYR A 25 -17.54 35.25 -13.97
CA TYR A 25 -16.99 35.69 -12.69
C TYR A 25 -18.05 35.78 -11.58
N GLN A 26 -19.27 36.18 -11.94
CA GLN A 26 -20.38 36.27 -10.98
C GLN A 26 -20.80 34.89 -10.46
N THR A 27 -20.87 33.89 -11.34
CA THR A 27 -21.19 32.50 -10.98
C THR A 27 -20.07 31.91 -10.11
N TRP A 28 -18.81 32.24 -10.40
CA TRP A 28 -17.65 31.87 -9.58
C TRP A 28 -17.71 32.48 -8.18
N CYS A 29 -18.01 33.78 -8.08
CA CYS A 29 -18.18 34.47 -6.80
C CYS A 29 -19.31 33.87 -5.97
N ARG A 30 -20.43 33.50 -6.62
CA ARG A 30 -21.57 32.82 -5.98
C ARG A 30 -21.18 31.44 -5.46
N TYR A 31 -20.47 30.65 -6.26
CA TYR A 31 -19.95 29.35 -5.87
C TYR A 31 -19.00 29.45 -4.66
N LEU A 32 -18.03 30.37 -4.71
CA LEU A 32 -17.08 30.60 -3.61
C LEU A 32 -17.79 31.07 -2.34
N ASN A 33 -18.77 31.97 -2.45
CA ASN A 33 -19.61 32.38 -1.32
C ASN A 33 -20.26 31.16 -0.67
N ALA A 34 -20.90 30.29 -1.46
CA ALA A 34 -21.53 29.09 -0.94
C ALA A 34 -20.52 28.17 -0.22
N GLN A 35 -19.32 27.97 -0.76
CA GLN A 35 -18.31 27.11 -0.13
C GLN A 35 -17.69 27.73 1.14
N PHE A 36 -17.50 29.05 1.18
CA PHE A 36 -16.95 29.75 2.34
C PHE A 36 -17.96 29.87 3.48
N GLN A 37 -19.25 29.84 3.19
CA GLN A 37 -20.31 29.81 4.20
C GLN A 37 -20.54 28.41 4.80
N ARG A 38 -19.88 27.36 4.27
CA ARG A 38 -19.93 26.04 4.88
C ARG A 38 -19.13 26.07 6.18
N TYR A 39 -19.70 25.55 7.25
CA TYR A 39 -18.97 25.32 8.49
C TYR A 39 -17.94 24.20 8.27
N TRP A 40 -16.70 24.59 8.05
CA TRP A 40 -15.59 23.65 8.06
C TRP A 40 -15.18 23.38 9.51
N LYS A 41 -15.28 22.13 9.95
CA LYS A 41 -14.69 21.71 11.23
C LYS A 41 -13.18 21.52 11.05
N VAL A 42 -12.45 22.62 10.93
CA VAL A 42 -10.99 22.59 10.78
C VAL A 42 -10.35 22.70 12.15
N HIS A 43 -9.83 21.58 12.66
CA HIS A 43 -9.03 21.59 13.88
C HIS A 43 -7.56 21.85 13.52
N PHE A 44 -7.12 23.08 13.67
CA PHE A 44 -5.70 23.42 13.65
C PHE A 44 -5.09 23.10 15.01
N ALA A 45 -4.51 21.91 15.13
CA ALA A 45 -3.71 21.59 16.31
C ALA A 45 -2.52 22.55 16.42
N LYS A 46 -2.15 22.94 17.65
CA LYS A 46 -0.93 23.73 17.88
C LYS A 46 0.27 23.01 17.26
N LYS A 47 1.18 23.77 16.65
CA LYS A 47 2.42 23.23 16.08
C LYS A 47 3.17 22.42 17.15
N THR A 48 3.37 21.13 16.90
CA THR A 48 4.16 20.27 17.79
C THR A 48 5.59 20.81 17.86
N ARG A 49 6.16 20.93 19.08
CA ARG A 49 7.50 21.50 19.30
C ARG A 49 8.65 20.69 18.66
N GLY A 50 8.40 19.48 18.15
CA GLY A 50 9.43 18.65 17.51
C GLY A 50 8.94 17.92 16.27
N ALA A 51 9.58 18.16 15.12
CA ALA A 51 9.30 17.46 13.87
C ALA A 51 9.49 15.93 14.02
N TRP A 52 10.52 15.51 14.77
CA TRP A 52 10.78 14.11 15.08
C TRP A 52 9.65 13.40 15.81
N HIS A 53 8.93 14.09 16.69
CA HIS A 53 7.78 13.51 17.37
C HIS A 53 6.67 13.17 16.38
N ASN A 54 6.38 14.09 15.44
CA ASN A 54 5.38 13.89 14.39
C ASN A 54 5.78 12.77 13.42
N VAL A 55 7.05 12.73 13.02
CA VAL A 55 7.58 11.65 12.15
C VAL A 55 7.49 10.30 12.87
N LYS A 56 7.86 10.23 14.15
CA LYS A 56 7.74 9.00 14.96
C LYS A 56 6.27 8.59 15.15
N TYR A 57 5.37 9.54 15.32
CA TYR A 57 3.93 9.30 15.42
C TYR A 57 3.38 8.72 14.10
N LEU A 58 3.63 9.39 12.98
CA LEU A 58 3.22 8.93 11.63
C LEU A 58 3.83 7.55 11.31
N GLY A 59 5.10 7.35 11.63
CA GLY A 59 5.78 6.06 11.42
C GLY A 59 5.13 4.91 12.18
N ARG A 60 4.61 5.13 13.39
CA ARG A 60 3.85 4.11 14.14
C ARG A 60 2.54 3.76 13.43
N TYR A 61 1.80 4.76 12.94
CA TYR A 61 0.55 4.54 12.21
C TYR A 61 0.73 3.81 10.88
N LEU A 62 1.87 4.01 10.21
CA LEU A 62 2.15 3.35 8.92
C LEU A 62 2.62 1.90 9.07
N LYS A 63 3.31 1.57 10.17
CA LYS A 63 3.94 0.25 10.34
C LYS A 63 3.25 -0.66 11.35
N ARG A 64 2.48 -0.13 12.29
CA ARG A 64 1.87 -0.92 13.37
C ARG A 64 0.41 -1.21 13.04
N PRO A 65 -0.13 -2.33 13.54
CA PRO A 65 -1.55 -2.58 13.46
C PRO A 65 -2.35 -1.43 14.12
N PRO A 66 -3.60 -1.20 13.68
CA PRO A 66 -4.44 -0.10 14.13
C PRO A 66 -4.72 -0.13 15.64
N ILE A 67 -4.72 -1.32 16.23
CA ILE A 67 -4.82 -1.54 17.69
C ILE A 67 -3.52 -2.19 18.16
N SER A 68 -2.93 -1.63 19.21
CA SER A 68 -1.74 -2.19 19.85
C SER A 68 -2.11 -3.43 20.66
N ALA A 69 -1.27 -4.46 20.66
CA ALA A 69 -1.46 -5.64 21.52
C ALA A 69 -1.59 -5.25 23.01
N SER A 70 -0.90 -4.18 23.44
CA SER A 70 -0.99 -3.65 24.81
C SER A 70 -2.37 -3.09 25.19
N GLN A 71 -3.20 -2.79 24.20
CA GLN A 71 -4.56 -2.31 24.42
C GLN A 71 -5.53 -3.47 24.63
N LEU A 72 -5.21 -4.69 24.19
CA LEU A 72 -6.03 -5.88 24.43
C LEU A 72 -5.79 -6.37 25.86
N LYS A 73 -6.84 -6.41 26.68
CA LYS A 73 -6.74 -6.77 28.10
C LYS A 73 -7.28 -8.16 28.41
N HIS A 74 -8.36 -8.55 27.77
CA HIS A 74 -8.99 -9.85 28.03
C HIS A 74 -9.65 -10.37 26.76
N TYR A 75 -9.60 -11.70 26.59
CA TYR A 75 -10.39 -12.43 25.62
C TYR A 75 -11.16 -13.57 26.30
N SER A 76 -12.48 -13.56 26.22
CA SER A 76 -13.34 -14.61 26.76
C SER A 76 -14.15 -15.24 25.62
N GLY A 77 -13.49 -16.10 24.83
CA GLY A 77 -14.13 -17.05 23.89
C GLY A 77 -15.19 -16.50 22.94
N GLY A 78 -15.16 -15.20 22.61
CA GLY A 78 -16.24 -14.52 21.88
C GLY A 78 -16.34 -13.03 22.19
N THR A 79 -15.79 -12.60 23.33
CA THR A 79 -15.74 -11.19 23.74
C THR A 79 -14.30 -10.71 23.91
N VAL A 80 -13.99 -9.55 23.33
CA VAL A 80 -12.69 -8.88 23.41
C VAL A 80 -12.83 -7.60 24.22
N VAL A 81 -12.03 -7.48 25.28
CA VAL A 81 -11.95 -6.27 26.10
C VAL A 81 -10.68 -5.53 25.75
N HIS A 82 -10.79 -4.28 25.30
CA HIS A 82 -9.65 -3.42 25.04
C HIS A 82 -9.75 -2.08 25.78
N HIS A 83 -8.61 -1.47 26.05
CA HIS A 83 -8.51 -0.14 26.64
C HIS A 83 -8.01 0.86 25.60
N TYR A 84 -8.64 2.03 25.57
CA TYR A 84 -8.23 3.13 24.71
C TYR A 84 -8.25 4.43 25.50
N TYR A 85 -7.46 5.39 25.03
CA TYR A 85 -7.47 6.74 25.59
C TYR A 85 -8.57 7.54 24.89
N ASP A 86 -9.59 7.94 25.65
CA ASP A 86 -10.67 8.79 25.14
C ASP A 86 -10.20 10.24 25.15
N HIS A 87 -9.96 10.79 23.96
CA HIS A 87 -9.49 12.17 23.80
C HIS A 87 -10.54 13.23 24.17
N HIS A 88 -11.83 12.87 24.23
CA HIS A 88 -12.89 13.80 24.64
C HIS A 88 -12.94 13.92 26.16
N SER A 89 -12.92 12.79 26.88
CA SER A 89 -12.94 12.79 28.34
C SER A 89 -11.53 12.85 28.97
N GLN A 90 -10.47 12.80 28.15
CA GLN A 90 -9.07 12.73 28.56
C GLN A 90 -8.74 11.58 29.54
N GLN A 91 -9.45 10.47 29.43
CA GLN A 91 -9.33 9.33 30.35
C GLN A 91 -9.18 8.02 29.60
N TYR A 92 -8.53 7.04 30.25
CA TYR A 92 -8.51 5.68 29.75
C TYR A 92 -9.86 5.01 29.98
N ARG A 93 -10.46 4.53 28.91
CA ARG A 93 -11.74 3.81 28.93
C ARG A 93 -11.56 2.38 28.47
N ARG A 94 -12.41 1.51 28.99
CA ARG A 94 -12.51 0.10 28.63
C ARG A 94 -13.69 -0.06 27.68
N GLN A 95 -13.47 -0.72 26.55
CA GLN A 95 -14.53 -1.12 25.63
C GLN A 95 -14.53 -2.63 25.44
N THR A 96 -15.71 -3.20 25.61
CA THR A 96 -15.99 -4.61 25.41
C THR A 96 -16.69 -4.75 24.07
N LEU A 97 -16.14 -5.57 23.18
CA LEU A 97 -16.67 -5.84 21.84
C LEU A 97 -16.85 -7.33 21.64
N SER A 98 -17.76 -7.73 20.77
CA SER A 98 -17.77 -9.10 20.26
C SER A 98 -16.54 -9.33 19.36
N GLN A 99 -16.16 -10.60 19.21
CA GLN A 99 -15.09 -11.02 18.31
C GLN A 99 -15.36 -10.57 16.87
N GLU A 100 -16.60 -10.71 16.40
CA GLU A 100 -17.00 -10.28 15.06
C GLU A 100 -16.83 -8.77 14.85
N GLU A 101 -17.24 -7.97 15.83
CA GLU A 101 -17.12 -6.51 15.72
C GLU A 101 -15.66 -6.08 15.71
N MET A 102 -14.83 -6.73 16.54
CA MET A 102 -13.39 -6.50 16.52
C MET A 102 -12.80 -6.82 15.13
N ILE A 103 -13.16 -7.97 14.53
CA ILE A 103 -12.70 -8.36 13.19
C ILE A 103 -13.17 -7.34 12.14
N ARG A 104 -14.44 -6.93 12.15
CA ARG A 104 -14.97 -5.91 11.21
C ARG A 104 -14.18 -4.61 11.30
N ARG A 105 -13.85 -4.16 12.51
CA ARG A 105 -13.01 -2.97 12.73
C ARG A 105 -11.60 -3.18 12.16
N TYR A 106 -10.95 -4.32 12.41
CA TYR A 106 -9.64 -4.62 11.80
C TYR A 106 -9.68 -4.64 10.27
N VAL A 107 -10.71 -5.25 9.67
CA VAL A 107 -10.87 -5.34 8.22
C VAL A 107 -11.03 -3.96 7.59
N SER A 108 -11.67 -3.00 8.27
CA SER A 108 -11.79 -1.62 7.77
C SER A 108 -10.43 -0.90 7.61
N HIS A 109 -9.39 -1.38 8.28
CA HIS A 109 -8.03 -0.87 8.12
C HIS A 109 -7.24 -1.57 7.01
N ILE A 110 -7.76 -2.66 6.44
CA ILE A 110 -7.16 -3.31 5.28
C ILE A 110 -7.46 -2.43 4.07
N PRO A 111 -6.42 -1.91 3.39
CA PRO A 111 -6.63 -1.05 2.24
C PRO A 111 -7.26 -1.85 1.09
N ALA A 112 -8.03 -1.17 0.24
CA ALA A 112 -8.62 -1.79 -0.95
C ALA A 112 -7.54 -2.41 -1.85
N ARG A 113 -7.93 -3.39 -2.65
CA ARG A 113 -7.03 -4.04 -3.60
C ARG A 113 -6.40 -2.99 -4.53
N HIS A 114 -5.07 -3.01 -4.65
CA HIS A 114 -4.25 -2.03 -5.40
C HIS A 114 -4.14 -0.62 -4.78
N PHE A 115 -4.72 -0.38 -3.60
CA PHE A 115 -4.46 0.85 -2.88
C PHE A 115 -3.00 0.87 -2.41
N LYS A 116 -2.25 1.84 -2.92
CA LYS A 116 -0.81 1.97 -2.66
C LYS A 116 -0.60 2.52 -1.25
N MET A 117 -0.47 1.65 -0.25
CA MET A 117 0.04 2.05 1.05
C MET A 117 1.47 2.60 0.91
N ILE A 118 1.85 3.56 1.77
CA ILE A 118 3.15 4.24 1.74
C ILE A 118 4.27 3.25 2.06
N ARG A 119 4.76 2.54 1.05
CA ARG A 119 6.03 1.80 1.11
C ARG A 119 7.06 2.42 0.17
N TYR A 120 6.62 2.89 -1.00
CA TYR A 120 7.46 3.45 -2.06
C TYR A 120 6.75 4.66 -2.72
N TYR A 121 6.83 5.83 -2.10
CA TYR A 121 6.31 7.09 -2.62
C TYR A 121 7.42 8.15 -2.72
N GLY A 122 7.20 9.22 -3.50
CA GLY A 122 8.17 10.30 -3.66
C GLY A 122 9.50 9.80 -4.22
N PHE A 123 10.60 10.11 -3.53
CA PHE A 123 11.94 9.67 -3.91
C PHE A 123 12.18 8.16 -3.74
N LEU A 124 11.32 7.44 -3.00
CA LEU A 124 11.37 5.98 -2.85
C LEU A 124 10.51 5.23 -3.89
N ALA A 125 9.76 5.94 -4.75
CA ALA A 125 8.93 5.30 -5.77
C ALA A 125 9.78 4.50 -6.78
N ASN A 126 9.41 3.26 -7.11
CA ASN A 126 10.22 2.35 -7.94
C ASN A 126 10.76 3.00 -9.24
N ARG A 127 9.94 3.78 -9.94
CA ARG A 127 10.34 4.46 -11.18
C ARG A 127 11.40 5.55 -10.97
N LYS A 128 11.37 6.23 -9.82
CA LYS A 128 12.22 7.40 -9.53
C LYS A 128 13.34 7.11 -8.54
N ARG A 129 13.28 5.99 -7.82
CA ARG A 129 14.22 5.63 -6.74
C ARG A 129 15.66 5.59 -7.21
N GLY A 130 15.92 5.02 -8.39
CA GLY A 130 17.27 4.96 -8.96
C GLY A 130 17.91 6.35 -9.16
N CYS A 131 17.11 7.35 -9.53
CA CYS A 131 17.59 8.70 -9.81
C CYS A 131 17.52 9.65 -8.61
N LEU A 132 16.51 9.50 -7.75
CA LEU A 132 16.25 10.44 -6.64
C LEU A 132 16.89 10.01 -5.32
N LEU A 133 17.02 8.71 -5.06
CA LEU A 133 17.59 8.24 -3.80
C LEU A 133 19.08 8.61 -3.64
N PRO A 134 19.93 8.56 -4.68
CA PRO A 134 21.31 9.03 -4.58
C PRO A 134 21.43 10.50 -4.18
N LYS A 135 20.56 11.37 -4.73
CA LYS A 135 20.51 12.81 -4.38
C LYS A 135 20.16 13.04 -2.91
N VAL A 136 19.32 12.17 -2.34
CA VAL A 136 18.99 12.22 -0.90
C VAL A 136 20.16 11.78 -0.04
N TYR A 137 20.94 10.79 -0.47
CA TYR A 137 22.16 10.40 0.25
C TYR A 137 23.20 11.51 0.23
N GLU A 138 23.41 12.15 -0.91
CA GLU A 138 24.29 13.32 -1.06
C GLU A 138 23.85 14.48 -0.15
N ALA A 139 22.57 14.86 -0.18
CA ALA A 139 22.04 15.95 0.64
C ALA A 139 22.07 15.68 2.16
N LEU A 140 22.26 14.42 2.57
CA LEU A 140 22.32 13.99 3.97
C LEU A 140 23.72 13.55 4.40
N ASP A 141 24.74 13.74 3.56
CA ASP A 141 26.11 13.25 3.77
C ASP A 141 26.18 11.76 4.15
N MET A 142 25.31 10.95 3.54
CA MET A 142 25.24 9.51 3.77
C MET A 142 26.03 8.73 2.72
N ILE A 143 26.79 7.74 3.16
CA ILE A 143 27.42 6.77 2.26
C ILE A 143 26.33 5.94 1.58
N SER A 144 26.27 5.98 0.25
CA SER A 144 25.31 5.15 -0.50
C SER A 144 25.61 3.67 -0.25
N PRO A 145 24.65 2.86 0.22
CA PRO A 145 24.88 1.45 0.46
C PRO A 145 25.21 0.74 -0.85
N ASN A 146 26.24 -0.11 -0.81
CA ASN A 146 26.62 -0.92 -1.96
C ASN A 146 25.46 -1.85 -2.34
N VAL A 147 25.09 -1.89 -3.62
CA VAL A 147 23.98 -2.73 -4.08
C VAL A 147 24.46 -4.18 -3.98
N PRO A 148 23.82 -5.03 -3.15
CA PRO A 148 24.24 -6.42 -3.05
C PRO A 148 24.03 -7.08 -4.41
N LYS A 149 25.05 -7.79 -4.89
CA LYS A 149 24.95 -8.59 -6.11
C LYS A 149 23.85 -9.62 -5.90
N LYS A 150 22.83 -9.60 -6.76
CA LYS A 150 21.77 -10.61 -6.71
C LYS A 150 22.40 -11.96 -7.05
N PRO A 151 22.20 -12.99 -6.22
CA PRO A 151 22.68 -14.33 -6.55
C PRO A 151 22.04 -14.79 -7.87
N GLY A 152 22.83 -15.44 -8.72
CA GLY A 152 22.31 -16.07 -9.93
C GLY A 152 21.43 -17.28 -9.60
N PHE A 153 20.70 -17.78 -10.61
CA PHE A 153 19.82 -18.95 -10.48
C PHE A 153 20.50 -20.14 -9.80
N GLY A 154 21.72 -20.48 -10.19
CA GLY A 154 22.46 -21.61 -9.61
C GLY A 154 22.70 -21.47 -8.12
N ALA A 155 23.08 -20.27 -7.66
CA ALA A 155 23.31 -20.01 -6.24
C ALA A 155 22.00 -20.06 -5.43
N LEU A 156 20.90 -19.58 -6.00
CA LEU A 156 19.57 -19.64 -5.38
C LEU A 156 19.09 -21.09 -5.23
N ILE A 157 19.16 -21.88 -6.29
CA ILE A 157 18.74 -23.29 -6.26
C ILE A 157 19.64 -24.12 -5.34
N LYS A 158 20.96 -23.89 -5.39
CA LYS A 158 21.89 -24.56 -4.47
C LYS A 158 21.59 -24.21 -3.01
N GLY A 159 21.27 -22.96 -2.70
CA GLY A 159 20.87 -22.57 -1.35
C GLY A 159 19.53 -23.17 -0.90
N PHE A 160 18.59 -23.37 -1.83
CA PHE A 160 17.26 -23.92 -1.52
C PHE A 160 17.25 -25.45 -1.40
N LEU A 161 17.89 -26.16 -2.32
CA LEU A 161 17.89 -27.63 -2.41
C LEU A 161 19.15 -28.28 -1.84
N ASN A 162 20.12 -27.48 -1.39
CA ASN A 162 21.46 -27.91 -0.98
C ASN A 162 22.19 -28.77 -2.05
N THR A 163 21.76 -28.66 -3.31
CA THR A 163 22.26 -29.45 -4.44
C THR A 163 22.60 -28.49 -5.58
N ASP A 164 23.80 -28.64 -6.17
CA ASP A 164 24.20 -27.78 -7.30
C ASP A 164 23.44 -28.21 -8.57
N PRO A 165 22.59 -27.34 -9.16
CA PRO A 165 21.80 -27.69 -10.34
C PRO A 165 22.65 -27.93 -11.60
N TYR A 166 23.93 -27.55 -11.57
CA TYR A 166 24.86 -27.75 -12.67
C TYR A 166 25.85 -28.89 -12.41
N GLN A 167 25.59 -29.72 -11.40
CA GLN A 167 26.37 -30.92 -11.13
C GLN A 167 25.54 -32.16 -11.45
N CYS A 168 26.12 -33.12 -12.17
CA CYS A 168 25.46 -34.38 -12.46
C CYS A 168 25.30 -35.19 -11.17
N ILE A 169 24.08 -35.62 -10.85
CA ILE A 169 23.79 -36.44 -9.66
C ILE A 169 24.39 -37.85 -9.73
N LEU A 170 24.73 -38.34 -10.93
CA LEU A 170 25.25 -39.69 -11.13
C LEU A 170 26.78 -39.73 -11.09
N CYS A 171 27.45 -38.80 -11.79
CA CYS A 171 28.91 -38.83 -11.96
C CYS A 171 29.64 -37.64 -11.33
N GLY A 172 28.93 -36.67 -10.77
CA GLY A 172 29.54 -35.49 -10.12
C GLY A 172 30.16 -34.47 -11.08
N ASN A 173 30.17 -34.72 -12.39
CA ASN A 173 30.73 -33.81 -13.39
C ASN A 173 29.86 -32.56 -13.61
N ARG A 174 30.48 -31.48 -14.11
CA ARG A 174 29.79 -30.22 -14.43
C ARG A 174 28.93 -30.37 -15.67
N LEU A 175 27.63 -30.13 -15.53
CA LEU A 175 26.70 -30.07 -16.65
C LEU A 175 27.01 -28.84 -17.52
N ARG A 176 27.00 -29.04 -18.83
CA ARG A 176 27.10 -27.96 -19.83
C ARG A 176 25.72 -27.68 -20.39
N PHE A 177 25.40 -26.41 -20.55
CA PHE A 177 24.19 -26.01 -21.24
C PHE A 177 24.30 -26.44 -22.72
N MET A 178 23.31 -27.19 -23.21
CA MET A 178 23.27 -27.60 -24.61
C MET A 178 22.28 -26.75 -25.40
N SER A 179 21.03 -26.70 -24.93
CA SER A 179 19.95 -25.95 -25.57
C SER A 179 18.88 -25.58 -24.54
N ALA A 180 18.03 -24.63 -24.90
CA ALA A 180 16.80 -24.33 -24.19
C ALA A 180 15.65 -24.37 -25.19
N GLU A 181 14.65 -25.18 -24.91
CA GLU A 181 13.41 -25.19 -25.68
C GLU A 181 12.38 -24.31 -24.98
N LYS A 182 11.69 -23.48 -25.77
CA LYS A 182 10.65 -22.60 -25.25
C LYS A 182 9.43 -23.45 -24.90
N GLY A 183 9.14 -23.57 -23.61
CA GLY A 183 7.89 -24.19 -23.15
C GLY A 183 6.65 -23.41 -23.59
N ILE A 184 5.52 -24.10 -23.63
CA ILE A 184 4.20 -23.51 -23.82
C ILE A 184 3.93 -22.52 -22.67
N HIS A 185 3.35 -21.35 -22.99
CA HIS A 185 3.07 -20.34 -21.97
C HIS A 185 2.10 -20.89 -20.91
N ALA A 186 2.31 -20.55 -19.63
CA ALA A 186 1.52 -21.09 -18.52
C ALA A 186 0.01 -20.88 -18.69
N VAL A 187 -0.40 -19.77 -19.32
CA VAL A 187 -1.81 -19.49 -19.63
C VAL A 187 -2.40 -20.54 -20.57
N THR A 188 -1.67 -20.91 -21.62
CA THR A 188 -2.09 -21.91 -22.61
C THR A 188 -2.14 -23.31 -21.98
N LEU A 189 -1.15 -23.67 -21.16
CA LEU A 189 -1.17 -24.91 -20.37
C LEU A 189 -2.40 -24.98 -19.45
N LEU A 190 -2.75 -23.87 -18.80
CA LEU A 190 -3.91 -23.81 -17.91
C LEU A 190 -5.25 -23.87 -18.67
N SER A 191 -5.35 -23.23 -19.85
CA SER A 191 -6.54 -23.34 -20.69
C SER A 191 -6.72 -24.77 -21.19
N GLU A 192 -5.69 -25.39 -21.76
CA GLU A 192 -5.74 -26.77 -22.21
C GLU A 192 -6.11 -27.75 -21.09
N ARG A 193 -5.57 -27.53 -19.88
CA ARG A 193 -5.89 -28.37 -18.71
C ARG A 193 -7.34 -28.16 -18.27
N ARG A 194 -7.85 -26.93 -18.31
CA ARG A 194 -9.27 -26.63 -18.04
C ARG A 194 -10.17 -27.30 -19.07
N ASP A 195 -9.83 -27.19 -20.36
CA ASP A 195 -10.61 -27.79 -21.45
C ASP A 195 -10.65 -29.31 -21.34
N LYS A 196 -9.51 -29.95 -21.02
CA LYS A 196 -9.45 -31.38 -20.72
C LYS A 196 -10.32 -31.76 -19.52
N MET A 197 -10.32 -30.97 -18.44
CA MET A 197 -11.16 -31.21 -17.28
C MET A 197 -12.65 -31.05 -17.60
N VAL A 198 -13.03 -30.03 -18.38
CA VAL A 198 -14.40 -29.81 -18.85
C VAL A 198 -14.85 -30.98 -19.71
N LYS A 199 -14.04 -31.39 -20.69
CA LYS A 199 -14.33 -32.53 -21.56
C LYS A 199 -14.51 -33.83 -20.77
N LYS A 200 -13.66 -34.08 -19.77
CA LYS A 200 -13.76 -35.26 -18.89
C LYS A 200 -15.04 -35.24 -18.05
N ARG A 201 -15.44 -34.07 -17.53
CA ARG A 201 -16.72 -33.91 -16.80
C ARG A 201 -17.93 -34.15 -17.70
N TRP A 202 -17.94 -33.58 -18.91
CA TRP A 202 -19.00 -33.79 -19.89
C TRP A 202 -19.21 -35.27 -20.25
N LEU A 203 -18.11 -36.01 -20.44
CA LEU A 203 -18.17 -37.45 -20.72
C LEU A 203 -18.68 -38.29 -19.54
N GLN A 204 -18.56 -37.78 -18.31
CA GLN A 204 -19.06 -38.46 -17.10
C GLN A 204 -20.53 -38.15 -16.80
N THR A 205 -21.05 -37.01 -17.27
CA THR A 205 -22.46 -36.63 -17.13
C THR A 205 -23.35 -37.11 -18.28
N ALA A 206 -22.75 -37.59 -19.38
CA ALA A 206 -23.46 -38.10 -20.56
C ALA A 206 -23.61 -39.63 -20.58
N ALA A 207 -23.19 -40.32 -19.51
CA ALA A 207 -23.44 -41.73 -19.24
C ALA A 207 -24.43 -41.85 -18.07
#